data_AF-A0A7X7SK17-F1
#
_entry.id   AF-A0A7X7SK17-F1
#
_cell.length_a   1.000
_cell.length_b   1.000
_cell.length_c   1.000
_cell.angle_alpha   90.00
_cell.angle_beta   90.00
_cell.angle_gamma   90.00
#
_symmetry.space_group_name_H-M   'P 1'
#
loop_
_entity.id
_entity.type
_entity.pdbx_description
1 polymer ?
#
loop_
_entity_poly.entity_id
_entity_poly.type
_entity_poly.pdbx_seq_one_letter_code
_entity_poly.pdbx_strand_id
1 'polypeptide(L)'
;MIGERMGPDVVRGVWRCGNRMVVSADAELPDRCVKTGRPADGEWADIRLRWHHPALYIVLLVNVIVYFIVAHFVSTSVIVRVGVIHDALTSARRARRVLWMLLLAGGVSCFLAVAGVSLLWWLVAALVALSALVFFPRGRLIWATRMEHGYVWI
;
A
#
# COMPACT_ATOMS: atom_id res chain seq x y z
N MET A 1 26.76 -12.85 -5.82
CA MET A 1 26.19 -12.32 -7.08
C MET A 1 26.05 -10.83 -6.91
N ILE A 2 27.06 -10.11 -7.39
CA ILE A 2 27.32 -8.70 -7.10
C ILE A 2 26.62 -7.88 -8.18
N GLY A 3 25.70 -7.00 -7.80
CA GLY A 3 25.09 -6.05 -8.71
C GLY A 3 26.14 -5.03 -9.13
N GLU A 4 26.56 -5.11 -10.40
CA GLU A 4 27.37 -4.09 -11.04
C GLU A 4 26.65 -2.73 -10.96
N ARG A 5 27.33 -1.77 -10.35
CA ARG A 5 26.98 -0.36 -10.42
C ARG A 5 27.32 0.12 -11.83
N MET A 6 26.34 0.23 -12.72
CA MET A 6 26.47 1.09 -13.89
C MET A 6 26.40 2.56 -13.45
N GLY A 7 27.21 3.39 -14.11
CA GLY A 7 27.48 4.79 -13.80
C GLY A 7 26.27 5.73 -13.98
N PRO A 8 26.49 7.05 -14.14
CA PRO A 8 25.46 8.10 -13.99
C PRO A 8 24.44 8.17 -15.13
N ASP A 9 24.31 7.10 -15.90
CA ASP A 9 23.29 6.97 -16.93
C ASP A 9 22.01 6.54 -16.22
N VAL A 10 21.05 7.45 -16.13
CA VAL A 10 19.71 7.13 -15.59
C VAL A 10 19.16 5.99 -16.45
N VAL A 11 19.32 4.75 -16.01
CA VAL A 11 18.74 3.57 -16.66
C VAL A 11 17.24 3.73 -16.55
N ARG A 12 16.63 4.35 -17.56
CA ARG A 12 15.18 4.46 -17.71
C ARG A 12 14.71 3.08 -18.12
N GLY A 13 13.95 2.43 -17.26
CA GLY A 13 13.53 1.07 -17.51
C GLY A 13 13.02 0.34 -16.29
N VAL A 14 12.65 -0.91 -16.53
CA VAL A 14 12.14 -1.84 -15.54
C VAL A 14 13.10 -3.00 -15.47
N TRP A 15 13.63 -3.29 -14.29
CA TRP A 15 14.48 -4.45 -14.08
C TRP A 15 14.16 -5.13 -12.75
N ARG A 16 14.62 -6.38 -12.62
CA ARG A 16 14.40 -7.17 -11.41
C ARG A 16 15.65 -7.14 -10.54
N CYS A 17 15.51 -6.76 -9.27
CA CYS A 17 16.56 -6.83 -8.27
C CYS A 17 16.14 -7.82 -7.17
N GLY A 18 16.58 -9.07 -7.31
CA GLY A 18 16.18 -10.16 -6.41
C GLY A 18 14.68 -10.48 -6.51
N ASN A 19 13.95 -10.35 -5.40
CA ASN A 19 12.50 -10.54 -5.33
C ASN A 19 11.70 -9.23 -5.49
N ARG A 20 12.37 -8.13 -5.87
CA ARG A 20 11.74 -6.82 -6.07
C ARG A 20 11.90 -6.36 -7.50
N MET A 21 10.91 -5.65 -8.01
CA MET A 21 10.94 -5.00 -9.30
C MET A 21 11.29 -3.54 -9.10
N VAL A 22 12.31 -3.05 -9.81
CA VAL A 22 12.73 -1.66 -9.77
C VAL A 22 12.24 -0.97 -11.04
N VAL A 23 11.53 0.14 -10.85
CA VAL A 23 10.90 0.92 -11.91
C VAL A 23 11.36 2.36 -11.77
N SER A 24 11.89 2.96 -12.84
CA SER A 24 12.11 4.42 -12.85
C SER A 24 10.78 5.18 -12.90
N ALA A 25 10.67 6.33 -12.26
CA ALA A 25 9.42 7.09 -12.12
C ALA A 25 8.67 7.34 -13.46
N ASP A 26 9.39 7.44 -14.58
CA ASP A 26 8.84 7.67 -15.92
C ASP A 26 8.84 6.42 -16.83
N ALA A 27 9.16 5.22 -16.32
CA ALA A 27 9.16 4.02 -17.15
C ALA A 27 7.73 3.46 -17.31
N GLU A 28 7.37 3.17 -18.55
CA GLU A 28 6.19 2.37 -18.86
C GLU A 28 6.50 0.91 -18.53
N LEU A 29 5.67 0.29 -17.69
CA LEU A 29 5.79 -1.14 -17.44
C LEU A 29 5.35 -1.94 -18.68
N PRO A 30 5.95 -3.12 -18.92
CA PRO A 30 5.46 -4.02 -19.95
C PRO A 30 4.00 -4.40 -19.68
N ASP A 31 3.27 -4.78 -20.73
CA ASP A 31 1.87 -5.22 -20.70
C ASP A 31 1.70 -6.57 -19.99
N ARG A 32 2.03 -6.59 -18.70
CA ARG A 32 1.93 -7.73 -17.80
C ARG A 32 1.42 -7.26 -16.45
N CYS A 33 0.45 -7.99 -15.93
CA CYS A 33 -0.12 -7.79 -14.62
C CYS A 33 0.95 -7.97 -13.53
N VAL A 34 1.22 -6.93 -12.74
CA VAL A 34 2.23 -6.99 -11.66
C VAL A 34 1.88 -8.02 -10.58
N LYS A 35 0.60 -8.37 -10.43
CA LYS A 35 0.12 -9.33 -9.42
C LYS A 35 0.13 -10.79 -9.89
N THR A 36 -0.20 -11.04 -11.17
CA THR A 36 -0.41 -12.39 -11.71
C THR A 36 0.57 -12.78 -12.82
N GLY A 37 1.35 -11.83 -13.35
CA GLY A 37 2.32 -12.05 -14.44
C GLY A 37 1.72 -12.31 -15.82
N ARG A 38 0.39 -12.39 -15.91
CA ARG A 38 -0.39 -12.59 -17.15
C ARG A 38 -0.40 -11.30 -18.00
N PRO A 39 -0.57 -11.39 -19.32
CA PRO A 39 -0.76 -10.20 -20.16
C PRO A 39 -1.96 -9.39 -19.65
N ALA A 40 -1.83 -8.07 -19.67
CA ALA A 40 -2.91 -7.17 -19.25
C ALA A 40 -3.85 -6.82 -20.41
N ASP A 41 -3.61 -7.35 -21.63
CA ASP A 41 -4.47 -7.24 -22.81
C ASP A 41 -4.89 -5.78 -23.10
N GLY A 42 -3.98 -4.83 -22.82
CA GLY A 42 -4.21 -3.39 -23.01
C GLY A 42 -4.93 -2.68 -21.85
N GLU A 43 -5.16 -3.34 -20.72
CA GLU A 43 -5.72 -2.72 -19.50
C GLU A 43 -4.64 -2.06 -18.64
N TRP A 44 -4.61 -0.73 -18.64
CA TRP A 44 -3.66 0.08 -17.89
C TRP A 44 -4.32 0.71 -16.66
N ALA A 45 -3.62 0.69 -15.52
CA ALA A 45 -4.04 1.39 -14.31
C ALA A 45 -2.92 2.30 -13.80
N ASP A 46 -3.27 3.58 -13.59
CA ASP A 46 -2.38 4.55 -12.96
C ASP A 46 -2.43 4.36 -11.44
N ILE A 47 -1.37 3.80 -10.86
CA ILE A 47 -1.26 3.55 -9.43
C ILE A 47 -0.35 4.59 -8.80
N ARG A 48 -0.93 5.39 -7.89
CA ARG A 48 -0.16 6.32 -7.06
C ARG A 48 0.50 5.56 -5.91
N LEU A 49 1.81 5.41 -5.99
CA LEU A 49 2.64 4.83 -4.94
C LEU A 49 3.06 5.96 -3.99
N ARG A 50 2.74 5.82 -2.70
CA ARG A 50 3.18 6.74 -1.65
C ARG A 50 4.18 6.01 -0.77
N TRP A 51 5.36 6.60 -0.59
CA TRP A 51 6.38 6.08 0.30
C TRP A 51 6.60 7.05 1.46
N HIS A 52 6.85 6.48 2.63
CA HIS A 52 7.15 7.22 3.85
C HIS A 52 8.50 6.78 4.37
N HIS A 53 9.33 7.74 4.77
CA HIS A 53 10.63 7.43 5.34
C HIS A 53 10.46 6.68 6.67
N PRO A 54 11.12 5.52 6.88
CA PRO A 54 10.93 4.72 8.08
C PRO A 54 11.32 5.46 9.38
N ALA A 55 12.20 6.46 9.30
CA ALA A 55 12.50 7.34 10.45
C ALA A 55 11.26 8.10 11.00
N LEU A 56 10.19 8.25 10.21
CA LEU A 56 8.95 8.87 10.67
C LEU A 56 8.26 8.06 11.78
N TYR A 57 8.51 6.76 11.89
CA TYR A 57 7.96 5.96 13.00
C TYR A 57 8.51 6.39 14.37
N ILE A 58 9.67 7.06 14.43
CA ILE A 58 10.19 7.64 15.68
C ILE A 58 9.30 8.80 16.15
N VAL A 59 8.76 9.58 15.22
CA VAL A 59 7.85 10.70 15.53
C VAL A 59 6.53 10.19 16.12
N LEU A 60 6.10 8.99 15.72
CA LEU A 60 4.89 8.35 16.25
C LEU A 60 4.97 8.10 17.77
N LEU A 61 6.15 7.76 18.29
CA LEU A 61 6.39 7.55 19.73
C LEU A 61 6.27 8.85 20.53
N VAL A 62 6.59 9.99 19.92
CA VAL A 62 6.54 11.30 20.58
C VAL A 62 5.13 11.85 20.56
N ASN A 63 4.49 11.89 19.39
CA ASN A 63 3.14 12.40 19.26
C ASN A 63 2.48 11.98 17.93
N VAL A 64 1.28 11.39 18.04
CA VAL A 64 0.50 10.92 16.89
C VAL A 64 0.06 12.06 15.97
N ILE A 65 -0.29 13.23 16.51
CA ILE A 65 -0.71 14.39 15.71
C ILE A 65 0.48 14.94 14.92
N VAL A 66 1.64 15.09 15.57
CA VAL A 66 2.87 15.53 14.90
C VAL A 66 3.25 14.54 13.80
N TYR A 67 3.11 13.24 14.03
CA TYR A 67 3.32 12.21 13.01
C TYR A 67 2.45 12.44 11.77
N PHE A 68 1.14 12.70 11.92
CA PHE A 68 0.27 12.93 10.77
C PHE A 68 0.68 14.16 9.95
N ILE A 69 1.06 15.25 10.64
CA ILE A 69 1.51 16.49 9.99
C ILE A 69 2.79 16.22 9.20
N VAL A 70 3.82 15.68 9.86
CA VAL A 70 5.12 15.41 9.23
C VAL A 70 4.97 14.38 8.11
N ALA A 71 4.20 13.32 8.32
CA ALA A 71 3.96 12.30 7.30
C ALA A 71 3.27 12.88 6.07
N HIS A 72 2.37 13.86 6.21
CA HIS A 72 1.72 14.51 5.08
C HIS A 72 2.74 15.28 4.22
N PHE A 73 3.57 16.12 4.85
CA PHE A 73 4.55 16.96 4.15
C PHE A 73 5.74 16.18 3.59
N VAL A 74 6.24 15.18 4.31
CA VAL A 74 7.43 14.40 3.91
C VAL A 74 7.09 13.29 2.92
N SER A 75 5.82 12.89 2.82
CA SER A 75 5.45 11.80 1.92
C SER A 75 5.69 12.15 0.46
N THR A 76 6.48 11.30 -0.20
CA THR A 76 6.70 11.40 -1.63
C THR A 76 5.70 10.50 -2.34
N SER A 77 5.10 10.99 -3.42
CA SER A 77 4.20 10.21 -4.26
C SER A 77 4.68 10.19 -5.70
N VAL A 78 4.70 9.00 -6.29
CA VAL A 78 4.99 8.79 -7.72
C VAL A 78 3.80 8.07 -8.34
N ILE A 79 3.42 8.47 -9.55
CA ILE A 79 2.36 7.81 -10.32
C ILE A 79 3.06 6.87 -11.28
N VAL A 80 2.76 5.57 -11.19
CA VAL A 80 3.32 4.57 -12.10
C VAL A 80 2.17 3.93 -12.86
N ARG A 81 2.29 3.88 -14.19
CA ARG A 81 1.33 3.22 -15.07
C ARG A 81 1.71 1.75 -15.20
N VAL A 82 0.81 0.88 -14.74
CA VAL A 82 1.04 -0.57 -14.73
C VAL A 82 -0.09 -1.30 -15.45
N GLY A 83 0.24 -2.35 -16.20
CA GLY A 83 -0.77 -3.27 -16.72
C GLY A 83 -1.45 -4.00 -15.56
N VAL A 84 -2.77 -4.02 -15.50
CA VAL A 84 -3.51 -4.74 -14.46
C VAL A 84 -4.78 -5.35 -15.02
N ILE A 85 -4.98 -6.64 -14.75
CA ILE A 85 -6.22 -7.34 -15.07
C ILE A 85 -7.36 -6.83 -14.20
N HIS A 86 -8.52 -6.59 -14.81
CA HIS A 86 -9.71 -6.07 -14.15
C HIS A 86 -10.13 -6.85 -12.87
N ASP A 87 -9.95 -8.17 -12.85
CA ASP A 87 -10.26 -9.05 -11.70
C ASP A 87 -9.40 -8.77 -10.45
N ALA A 88 -8.13 -8.41 -10.66
CA ALA A 88 -7.24 -8.06 -9.57
C ALA A 88 -7.67 -6.73 -8.93
N LEU A 89 -8.17 -5.79 -9.73
CA LEU A 89 -8.69 -4.51 -9.25
C LEU A 89 -10.01 -4.67 -8.51
N THR A 90 -10.94 -5.47 -9.03
CA THR A 90 -12.27 -5.68 -8.40
C THR A 90 -12.15 -6.38 -7.06
N SER A 91 -11.29 -7.40 -6.96
CA SER A 91 -11.00 -8.10 -5.70
C SER A 91 -10.38 -7.17 -4.65
N ALA A 92 -9.42 -6.32 -5.03
CA ALA A 92 -8.81 -5.34 -4.13
C ALA A 92 -9.81 -4.25 -3.69
N ARG A 93 -10.65 -3.74 -4.61
CA ARG A 93 -11.71 -2.78 -4.29
C ARG A 93 -12.74 -3.37 -3.34
N ARG A 94 -13.12 -4.64 -3.54
CA ARG A 94 -14.06 -5.34 -2.65
C ARG A 94 -13.45 -5.52 -1.25
N ALA A 95 -12.21 -5.97 -1.14
CA ALA A 95 -11.52 -6.09 0.14
C ALA A 95 -11.39 -4.74 0.85
N ARG A 96 -11.10 -3.65 0.11
CA ARG A 96 -11.06 -2.30 0.67
C ARG A 96 -12.43 -1.84 1.20
N ARG A 97 -13.51 -2.09 0.45
CA ARG A 97 -14.89 -1.81 0.90
C ARG A 97 -15.23 -2.57 2.18
N VAL A 98 -14.92 -3.88 2.23
CA VAL A 98 -15.14 -4.71 3.42
C VAL A 98 -14.34 -4.19 4.61
N LEU A 99 -13.07 -3.79 4.41
CA LEU A 99 -12.24 -3.20 5.46
C LEU A 99 -12.84 -1.91 6.02
N TRP A 100 -13.33 -1.01 5.16
CA TRP A 100 -14.00 0.22 5.61
C TRP A 100 -15.27 -0.07 6.40
N MET A 101 -16.08 -1.03 5.96
CA MET A 101 -17.28 -1.46 6.69
C MET A 101 -16.92 -2.03 8.07
N LEU A 102 -15.87 -2.84 8.16
CA LEU A 102 -15.37 -3.38 9.43
C LEU A 102 -14.82 -2.29 10.36
N LEU A 103 -14.09 -1.31 9.82
CA LEU A 103 -13.60 -0.17 10.61
C LEU A 103 -14.75 0.68 11.16
N LEU A 104 -15.78 0.95 10.36
CA LEU A 104 -16.96 1.67 10.82
C LEU A 104 -17.72 0.88 11.88
N ALA A 105 -17.97 -0.41 11.65
CA ALA A 105 -18.63 -1.29 12.61
C ALA A 105 -17.85 -1.41 13.92
N GLY A 106 -16.52 -1.53 13.84
CA GLY A 106 -15.62 -1.57 14.98
C GLY A 106 -15.61 -0.24 15.74
N GLY A 107 -15.60 0.89 15.04
CA GLY A 107 -15.70 2.23 15.63
C GLY A 107 -17.00 2.43 16.40
N VAL A 108 -18.15 2.06 15.81
CA VAL A 108 -19.46 2.09 16.47
C VAL A 108 -19.47 1.19 17.70
N SER A 109 -18.96 -0.04 17.58
CA SER A 109 -18.89 -0.99 18.70
C SER A 109 -18.03 -0.45 19.85
N CYS A 110 -16.88 0.16 19.53
CA CYS A 110 -16.02 0.78 20.53
C CYS A 110 -16.67 1.99 21.21
N PHE A 111 -17.37 2.84 20.45
CA PHE A 111 -18.11 3.98 20.99
C PHE A 111 -19.18 3.54 21.98
N LEU A 112 -19.98 2.52 21.63
CA LEU A 112 -21.01 1.96 22.51
C LEU A 112 -20.41 1.30 23.77
N ALA A 113 -19.25 0.66 23.65
CA ALA A 113 -18.53 0.08 24.77
C ALA A 113 -18.04 1.14 25.77
N VAL A 114 -17.47 2.25 25.26
CA VAL A 114 -16.99 3.38 26.09
C VAL A 114 -18.16 4.17 26.70
N ALA A 115 -19.29 4.27 25.99
CA ALA A 115 -20.52 4.85 26.52
C ALA A 115 -21.18 4.01 27.64
N GLY A 116 -20.57 2.88 28.04
CA GLY A 116 -21.00 2.08 29.17
C GLY A 116 -22.21 1.18 28.92
N VAL A 117 -22.56 0.95 27.64
CA VAL A 117 -23.79 0.21 27.28
C VAL A 117 -23.74 -1.26 27.73
N SER A 118 -22.63 -1.98 27.45
CA SER A 118 -22.42 -3.35 27.95
C SER A 118 -21.00 -3.87 27.66
N LEU A 119 -20.57 -4.88 28.42
CA LEU A 119 -19.27 -5.56 28.22
C LEU A 119 -19.22 -6.38 26.92
N LEU A 120 -20.38 -6.80 26.40
CA LEU A 120 -20.49 -7.57 25.15
C LEU A 120 -19.94 -6.80 23.95
N TRP A 121 -20.06 -5.46 23.95
CA TRP A 121 -19.52 -4.62 22.88
C TRP A 121 -18.00 -4.66 22.77
N TRP A 122 -17.28 -4.94 23.86
CA TRP A 122 -15.83 -5.18 23.80
C TRP A 122 -15.49 -6.48 23.05
N LEU A 123 -16.28 -7.54 23.25
CA LEU A 123 -16.11 -8.80 22.52
C LEU A 123 -16.42 -8.64 21.03
N VAL A 124 -17.49 -7.91 20.70
CA VAL A 124 -17.84 -7.59 19.30
C VAL A 124 -16.73 -6.75 18.65
N ALA A 125 -16.22 -5.73 19.33
CA ALA A 125 -15.12 -4.91 18.84
C ALA A 125 -13.84 -5.74 18.60
N ALA A 126 -13.50 -6.66 19.50
CA ALA A 126 -12.36 -7.55 19.34
C ALA A 126 -12.51 -8.49 18.13
N LEU A 127 -13.71 -9.04 17.93
CA LEU A 127 -13.98 -9.97 16.82
C LEU A 127 -13.99 -9.24 15.46
N VAL A 128 -14.51 -8.01 15.42
CA VAL A 128 -14.42 -7.13 14.25
C VAL A 128 -12.97 -6.75 13.94
N ALA A 129 -12.14 -6.48 14.96
CA ALA A 129 -10.71 -6.20 14.77
C ALA A 129 -9.95 -7.42 14.19
N LEU A 130 -10.25 -8.63 14.69
CA LEU A 130 -9.68 -9.88 14.17
C LEU A 130 -10.04 -10.12 12.70
N SER A 131 -11.31 -9.94 12.35
CA SER A 131 -11.75 -10.10 10.95
C SER A 131 -11.12 -9.05 10.03
N ALA A 132 -10.98 -7.79 10.47
CA ALA A 132 -10.28 -6.76 9.71
C ALA A 132 -8.83 -7.13 9.40
N LEU A 133 -8.12 -7.79 10.34
CA LEU A 133 -6.74 -8.22 10.18
C LEU A 133 -6.59 -9.28 9.06
N VAL A 134 -7.58 -10.16 8.90
CA VAL A 134 -7.64 -11.18 7.84
C VAL A 134 -7.92 -10.57 6.46
N PHE A 135 -8.73 -9.52 6.40
CA PHE A 135 -9.09 -8.85 5.14
C PHE A 135 -8.09 -7.78 4.71
N PHE A 136 -7.30 -7.21 5.64
CA PHE A 136 -6.32 -6.16 5.39
C PHE A 136 -5.30 -6.47 4.27
N PRO A 137 -4.59 -7.62 4.26
CA PRO A 137 -3.59 -7.91 3.23
C PRO A 137 -4.22 -8.12 1.84
N ARG A 138 -5.50 -8.49 1.75
CA ARG A 138 -6.18 -8.77 0.48
C ARG A 138 -6.56 -7.49 -0.29
N GLY A 139 -6.63 -6.34 0.38
CA GLY A 139 -7.03 -5.06 -0.23
C GLY A 139 -5.90 -4.25 -0.86
N ARG A 140 -4.64 -4.68 -0.71
CA ARG A 140 -3.47 -3.97 -1.25
C ARG A 140 -2.94 -4.66 -2.50
N LEU A 141 -2.85 -3.90 -3.59
CA LEU A 141 -2.46 -4.43 -4.90
C LEU A 141 -0.95 -4.56 -5.03
N ILE A 142 -0.21 -3.51 -4.66
CA ILE A 142 1.26 -3.48 -4.67
C ILE A 142 1.72 -2.56 -3.51
N TRP A 143 2.93 -2.80 -3.00
CA TRP A 143 3.55 -2.00 -1.95
C TRP A 143 4.89 -1.45 -2.43
N ALA A 144 5.05 -0.12 -2.38
CA ALA A 144 6.36 0.48 -2.60
C ALA A 144 7.21 0.25 -1.35
N THR A 145 8.26 -0.54 -1.50
CA THR A 145 9.16 -0.88 -0.39
C THR A 145 10.21 0.22 -0.18
N ARG A 146 10.70 0.84 -1.25
CA ARG A 146 11.74 1.87 -1.20
C ARG A 146 11.61 2.82 -2.39
N MET A 147 11.86 4.12 -2.17
CA MET A 147 12.00 5.12 -3.23
C MET A 147 13.33 5.86 -3.03
N GLU A 148 14.21 5.79 -4.02
CA GLU A 148 15.49 6.50 -3.99
C GLU A 148 15.78 7.10 -5.36
N HIS A 149 16.11 8.39 -5.41
CA HIS A 149 16.68 9.08 -6.58
C HIS A 149 15.92 8.82 -7.91
N GLY A 150 14.59 8.73 -7.87
CA GLY A 150 13.75 8.50 -9.05
C GLY A 150 13.47 7.03 -9.39
N TYR A 151 13.94 6.08 -8.57
CA TYR A 151 13.65 4.65 -8.70
C TYR A 151 12.70 4.16 -7.60
N VAL A 152 11.66 3.45 -8.01
CA VAL A 152 10.63 2.88 -7.14
C VAL A 152 10.81 1.36 -7.09
N TRP A 153 10.96 0.83 -5.88
CA TRP A 153 11.11 -0.59 -5.61
C TRP A 153 9.75 -1.16 -5.20
N ILE A 154 9.22 -2.05 -6.04
CA ILE A 154 7.92 -2.70 -5.91
C ILE A 154 8.12 -4.19 -5.53
#